data_AF-A0A973WAC4-F1
#
_entry.id   AF-A0A973WAC4-F1
#
_cell.length_a   1.000
_cell.length_b   1.000
_cell.length_c   1.000
_cell.angle_alpha   90.00
_cell.angle_beta   90.00
_cell.angle_gamma   90.00
#
_symmetry.space_group_name_H-M   'P 1'
#
loop_
_entity.id
_entity.type
_entity.pdbx_description
1 polymer ?
#
loop_
_entity_poly.entity_id
_entity_poly.type
_entity_poly.pdbx_seq_one_letter_code
_entity_poly.pdbx_strand_id
1 'polypeptide(L)'
;MHLSTATAWQAWIRKCLPDGLDEDVRLRLISNLKHVLVALEMKAALIVPHAKRGRLLFESYFPMLDFEFCVGTFSVCEGLGSALWLRENGLDGSKAERIGIEQWKASLEKRFDPEKKLGLAADVDSVKGVRDKLHQDKLGARENIDWHAFSYDRAFTPAARAMRSLLRTSADEVPKETNLTAE
;
A
#
# COMPACT_ATOMS: atom_id res chain seq x y z
N MET A 1 -13.20 -16.77 -6.75
CA MET A 1 -12.11 -15.82 -6.45
C MET A 1 -11.65 -15.30 -7.79
N HIS A 2 -11.93 -14.04 -8.07
CA HIS A 2 -11.53 -13.39 -9.30
C HIS A 2 -10.27 -12.56 -9.00
N LEU A 3 -9.30 -12.57 -9.91
CA LEU A 3 -8.06 -11.81 -9.79
C LEU A 3 -7.97 -10.88 -10.98
N SER A 4 -7.83 -9.59 -10.70
CA SER A 4 -7.63 -8.57 -11.73
C SER A 4 -6.27 -8.76 -12.41
N THR A 5 -6.22 -8.51 -13.72
CA THR A 5 -4.94 -8.48 -14.43
C THR A 5 -4.15 -7.22 -14.05
N ALA A 6 -2.82 -7.25 -14.16
CA ALA A 6 -2.00 -6.06 -13.91
C ALA A 6 -2.40 -4.88 -14.81
N THR A 7 -2.82 -5.14 -16.05
CA THR A 7 -3.25 -4.07 -16.96
C THR A 7 -4.54 -3.38 -16.49
N ALA A 8 -5.44 -4.09 -15.80
CA ALA A 8 -6.69 -3.52 -15.30
C ALA A 8 -6.45 -2.37 -14.29
N TRP A 9 -5.34 -2.38 -13.57
CA TRP A 9 -4.98 -1.35 -12.59
C TRP A 9 -4.44 -0.05 -13.19
N GLN A 10 -4.04 -0.04 -14.45
CA GLN A 10 -3.37 1.12 -15.04
C GLN A 10 -4.25 2.37 -15.09
N ALA A 11 -5.56 2.21 -15.32
CA ALA A 11 -6.50 3.32 -15.40
C ALA A 11 -6.57 4.07 -14.06
N TRP A 12 -6.82 3.34 -12.97
CA TRP A 12 -6.82 3.90 -11.62
C TRP A 12 -5.49 4.56 -11.27
N ILE A 13 -4.35 3.89 -11.51
CA ILE A 13 -3.03 4.47 -11.19
C ILE A 13 -2.82 5.79 -11.93
N ARG A 14 -3.13 5.85 -13.23
CA ARG A 14 -2.97 7.08 -14.04
C ARG A 14 -3.79 8.24 -13.50
N LYS A 15 -4.98 7.99 -12.95
CA LYS A 15 -5.85 9.01 -12.34
C LYS A 15 -5.36 9.47 -10.97
N CYS A 16 -4.64 8.62 -10.27
CA CYS A 16 -4.04 8.92 -8.97
C CYS A 16 -2.75 9.73 -9.12
N LEU A 17 -2.00 9.55 -10.22
CA LEU A 17 -0.78 10.30 -10.47
C LEU A 17 -1.09 11.73 -10.94
N PRO A 18 -0.36 12.73 -10.45
CA PRO A 18 -0.49 14.10 -10.94
C PRO A 18 0.13 14.28 -12.34
N ASP A 19 -0.37 15.26 -13.08
CA ASP A 19 0.20 15.65 -14.36
C ASP A 19 1.57 16.36 -14.19
N GLY A 20 2.40 16.28 -15.23
CA GLY A 20 3.69 16.96 -15.31
C GLY A 20 4.85 16.25 -14.61
N LEU A 21 4.68 14.98 -14.24
CA LEU A 21 5.82 14.10 -13.95
C LEU A 21 6.62 13.86 -15.22
N ASP A 22 7.91 13.58 -15.06
CA ASP A 22 8.73 13.06 -16.15
C ASP A 22 8.12 11.76 -16.67
N GLU A 23 8.10 11.57 -18.01
CA GLU A 23 7.37 10.47 -18.62
C GLU A 23 7.97 9.11 -18.23
N ASP A 24 9.29 9.00 -18.10
CA ASP A 24 9.93 7.76 -17.66
C ASP A 24 9.59 7.45 -16.20
N VAL A 25 9.57 8.48 -15.34
CA VAL A 25 9.15 8.35 -13.93
C VAL A 25 7.71 7.86 -13.84
N ARG A 26 6.81 8.49 -14.60
CA ARG A 26 5.39 8.14 -14.65
C ARG A 26 5.16 6.71 -15.13
N LEU A 27 5.82 6.31 -16.22
CA LEU A 27 5.70 4.95 -16.78
C LEU A 27 6.24 3.89 -15.82
N ARG A 28 7.37 4.16 -15.14
CA ARG A 28 7.91 3.26 -14.11
C ARG A 28 6.97 3.14 -12.92
N LEU A 29 6.41 4.23 -12.43
CA LEU A 29 5.41 4.20 -11.34
C LEU A 29 4.20 3.35 -11.74
N ILE A 30 3.62 3.58 -12.92
CA ILE A 30 2.49 2.78 -13.43
C ILE A 30 2.87 1.30 -13.53
N SER A 31 4.05 1.01 -14.08
CA SER A 31 4.50 -0.37 -14.28
C SER A 31 4.78 -1.10 -12.96
N ASN A 32 5.33 -0.41 -11.96
CA ASN A 32 5.64 -1.04 -10.68
C ASN A 32 4.37 -1.19 -9.82
N LEU A 33 3.58 -0.12 -9.69
CA LEU A 33 2.38 -0.12 -8.84
C LEU A 33 1.35 -1.15 -9.28
N LYS A 34 1.16 -1.38 -10.59
CA LYS A 34 0.22 -2.40 -11.07
C LYS A 34 0.57 -3.81 -10.59
N HIS A 35 1.86 -4.14 -10.49
CA HIS A 35 2.30 -5.45 -10.02
C HIS A 35 2.13 -5.58 -8.50
N VAL A 36 2.41 -4.51 -7.75
CA VAL A 36 2.17 -4.46 -6.31
C VAL A 36 0.68 -4.62 -6.00
N LEU A 37 -0.21 -3.94 -6.71
CA LEU A 37 -1.66 -4.04 -6.50
C LEU A 37 -2.19 -5.45 -6.76
N VAL A 38 -1.75 -6.13 -7.83
CA VAL A 38 -2.11 -7.53 -8.07
C VAL A 38 -1.59 -8.45 -6.96
N ALA A 39 -0.35 -8.25 -6.49
CA ALA A 39 0.19 -9.04 -5.40
C ALA A 39 -0.58 -8.83 -4.08
N LEU A 40 -0.98 -7.59 -3.78
CA LEU A 40 -1.84 -7.29 -2.64
C LEU A 40 -3.21 -7.95 -2.79
N GLU A 41 -3.81 -7.93 -3.99
CA GLU A 41 -5.09 -8.56 -4.27
C GLU A 41 -5.07 -10.06 -4.02
N MET A 42 -4.03 -10.74 -4.50
CA MET A 42 -3.82 -12.18 -4.24
C MET A 42 -3.72 -12.48 -2.75
N LYS A 43 -2.99 -11.64 -2.00
CA LYS A 43 -2.85 -11.77 -0.56
C LYS A 43 -4.16 -11.53 0.19
N ALA A 44 -4.89 -10.46 -0.13
CA ALA A 44 -6.19 -10.18 0.48
C ALA A 44 -7.18 -11.33 0.27
N ALA A 45 -7.16 -11.95 -0.91
CA ALA A 45 -8.00 -13.10 -1.23
C ALA A 45 -7.66 -14.36 -0.42
N LEU A 46 -6.47 -14.45 0.17
CA LEU A 46 -6.09 -15.51 1.10
C LEU A 46 -6.37 -15.10 2.55
N ILE A 47 -5.94 -13.90 2.94
CA ILE A 47 -6.00 -13.36 4.31
C ILE A 47 -7.46 -13.22 4.79
N VAL A 48 -8.33 -12.58 4.00
CA VAL A 48 -9.71 -12.27 4.43
C VAL A 48 -10.54 -13.54 4.67
N PRO A 49 -10.57 -14.54 3.77
CA PRO A 49 -11.30 -15.77 4.05
C PRO A 49 -10.72 -16.55 5.23
N HIS A 50 -9.40 -16.49 5.46
CA HIS A 50 -8.78 -17.14 6.60
C HIS A 50 -9.25 -16.52 7.92
N ALA A 51 -9.19 -15.19 8.03
CA ALA A 51 -9.65 -14.48 9.22
C ALA A 51 -11.13 -14.75 9.54
N LYS A 52 -11.98 -14.87 8.51
CA LYS A 52 -13.42 -15.16 8.67
C LYS A 52 -13.73 -16.61 9.06
N ARG A 53 -12.88 -17.57 8.70
CA ARG A 53 -13.11 -19.01 8.94
C ARG A 53 -12.58 -19.49 10.30
N GLY A 54 -11.71 -18.73 10.96
CA GLY A 54 -11.11 -19.12 12.24
C GLY A 54 -9.94 -20.12 12.07
N ARG A 55 -9.68 -20.92 13.11
CA ARG A 55 -8.45 -21.72 13.23
C ARG A 55 -8.30 -22.77 12.12
N LEU A 56 -7.19 -22.70 11.38
CA LEU A 56 -6.78 -23.66 10.36
C LEU A 56 -5.32 -24.05 10.57
N LEU A 57 -4.93 -25.24 10.09
CA LEU A 57 -3.63 -25.91 10.35
C LEU A 57 -2.36 -25.11 9.98
N PHE A 58 -2.46 -23.95 9.31
CA PHE A 58 -1.33 -23.14 8.83
C PHE A 58 -1.37 -21.68 9.31
N GLU A 59 -1.89 -21.42 10.52
CA GLU A 59 -1.96 -20.07 11.13
C GLU A 59 -0.64 -19.30 11.06
N SER A 60 0.52 -19.96 11.20
CA SER A 60 1.83 -19.31 11.18
C SER A 60 2.22 -18.69 9.82
N TYR A 61 1.59 -19.11 8.71
CA TYR A 61 1.84 -18.53 7.39
C TYR A 61 1.15 -17.17 7.20
N PHE A 62 0.04 -16.94 7.88
CA PHE A 62 -0.76 -15.71 7.73
C PHE A 62 -0.10 -14.45 8.27
N PRO A 63 0.63 -14.47 9.41
CA PRO A 63 1.44 -13.33 9.84
C PRO A 63 2.48 -12.89 8.79
N MET A 64 3.03 -13.83 8.01
CA MET A 64 3.93 -13.46 6.90
C MET A 64 3.16 -12.77 5.77
N LEU A 65 1.98 -13.28 5.40
CA LEU A 65 1.13 -12.63 4.41
C LEU A 65 0.69 -11.23 4.85
N ASP A 66 0.34 -11.05 6.12
CA ASP A 66 -0.03 -9.77 6.72
C ASP A 66 1.14 -8.79 6.67
N PHE A 67 2.34 -9.23 7.04
CA PHE A 67 3.56 -8.42 6.91
C PHE A 67 3.82 -8.00 5.45
N GLU A 68 3.81 -8.95 4.51
CA GLU A 68 4.04 -8.64 3.10
C GLU A 68 2.95 -7.72 2.53
N PHE A 69 1.71 -7.83 3.01
CA PHE A 69 0.62 -6.93 2.66
C PHE A 69 0.89 -5.51 3.16
N CYS A 70 1.41 -5.34 4.39
CA CYS A 70 1.87 -4.05 4.89
C CYS A 70 3.00 -3.48 4.03
N VAL A 71 4.01 -4.27 3.66
CA VAL A 71 5.11 -3.81 2.80
C VAL A 71 4.58 -3.30 1.46
N GLY A 72 3.72 -4.08 0.79
CA GLY A 72 3.14 -3.66 -0.50
C GLY A 72 2.27 -2.41 -0.37
N THR A 73 1.44 -2.33 0.68
CA THR A 73 0.61 -1.15 0.96
C THR A 73 1.47 0.09 1.18
N PHE A 74 2.56 -0.03 1.94
CA PHE A 74 3.52 1.05 2.13
C PHE A 74 4.10 1.52 0.79
N SER A 75 4.55 0.60 -0.06
CA SER A 75 5.11 0.95 -1.37
C SER A 75 4.11 1.66 -2.28
N VAL A 76 2.82 1.31 -2.22
CA VAL A 76 1.77 2.05 -2.94
C VAL A 76 1.62 3.47 -2.40
N CYS A 77 1.55 3.62 -1.07
CA CYS A 77 1.45 4.92 -0.42
C CYS A 77 2.66 5.81 -0.73
N GLU A 78 3.86 5.25 -0.65
CA GLU A 78 5.12 5.94 -0.94
C GLU A 78 5.19 6.38 -2.40
N GLY A 79 4.87 5.49 -3.35
CA GLY A 79 4.91 5.80 -4.78
C GLY A 79 3.95 6.92 -5.17
N LEU A 80 2.69 6.85 -4.70
CA LEU A 80 1.69 7.89 -4.96
C LEU A 80 2.01 9.19 -4.23
N GLY A 81 2.37 9.12 -2.95
CA GLY A 81 2.71 10.29 -2.15
C GLY A 81 3.92 11.03 -2.70
N SER A 82 4.96 10.29 -3.13
CA SER A 82 6.19 10.87 -3.67
C SER A 82 5.92 11.60 -4.98
N ALA A 83 5.10 11.01 -5.86
CA ALA A 83 4.66 11.65 -7.10
C ALA A 83 3.91 12.96 -6.83
N LEU A 84 3.00 12.97 -5.85
CA LEU A 84 2.28 14.17 -5.43
C LEU A 84 3.23 15.23 -4.88
N TRP A 85 4.12 14.85 -3.96
CA TRP A 85 5.07 15.76 -3.36
C TRP A 85 6.01 16.41 -4.38
N LEU A 86 6.50 15.65 -5.36
CA LEU A 86 7.33 16.20 -6.45
C LEU A 86 6.60 17.34 -7.17
N ARG A 87 5.35 17.10 -7.58
CA ARG A 87 4.57 18.11 -8.32
C ARG A 87 4.21 19.32 -7.47
N GLU A 88 3.89 19.12 -6.19
CA GLU A 88 3.64 20.22 -5.25
C GLU A 88 4.86 21.13 -5.06
N ASN A 89 6.08 20.62 -5.32
CA ASN A 89 7.33 21.35 -5.19
C ASN A 89 7.95 21.75 -6.54
N GLY A 90 7.19 21.67 -7.64
CA GLY A 90 7.67 22.05 -8.98
C GLY A 90 8.74 21.12 -9.57
N LEU A 91 8.84 19.90 -9.04
CA LEU A 91 9.75 18.85 -9.50
C LEU A 91 8.99 17.81 -10.32
N ASP A 92 9.70 17.04 -11.14
CA ASP A 92 9.13 16.02 -12.03
C ASP A 92 9.67 14.60 -11.76
N GLY A 93 10.66 14.48 -10.87
CA GLY A 93 11.30 13.21 -10.47
C GLY A 93 12.46 12.78 -11.37
N SER A 94 12.78 13.53 -12.43
CA SER A 94 13.83 13.18 -13.39
C SER A 94 15.23 13.08 -12.78
N LYS A 95 15.46 13.72 -11.63
CA LYS A 95 16.75 13.70 -10.92
C LYS A 95 16.80 12.67 -9.78
N ALA A 96 15.80 11.79 -9.68
CA ALA A 96 15.72 10.74 -8.67
C ALA A 96 15.89 11.27 -7.23
N GLU A 97 15.16 12.34 -6.91
CA GLU A 97 15.19 12.96 -5.59
C GLU A 97 14.81 11.97 -4.49
N ARG A 98 15.59 11.94 -3.41
CA ARG A 98 15.21 11.19 -2.22
C ARG A 98 14.15 11.96 -1.45
N ILE A 99 12.96 11.38 -1.33
CA ILE A 99 11.82 11.98 -0.63
C ILE A 99 11.61 11.24 0.69
N GLY A 100 11.65 11.99 1.79
CA GLY A 100 11.41 11.45 3.12
C GLY A 100 9.94 11.12 3.36
N ILE A 101 9.68 10.20 4.29
CA ILE A 101 8.32 9.78 4.62
C ILE A 101 7.40 10.92 5.05
N GLU A 102 7.88 11.80 5.93
CA GLU A 102 7.07 12.94 6.39
C GLU A 102 6.77 13.94 5.27
N GLN A 103 7.59 13.96 4.22
CA GLN A 103 7.34 14.80 3.04
C GLN A 103 6.19 14.23 2.21
N TRP A 104 6.30 12.97 1.77
CA TRP A 104 5.30 12.40 0.88
C TRP A 104 3.99 12.03 1.58
N LYS A 105 4.02 11.69 2.88
CA LYS A 105 2.81 11.33 3.65
C LYS A 105 1.82 12.47 3.72
N ALA A 106 2.30 13.70 3.91
CA ALA A 106 1.45 14.90 3.94
C ALA A 106 0.74 15.13 2.60
N SER A 107 1.48 15.01 1.48
CA SER A 107 0.91 15.14 0.13
C SER A 107 -0.11 14.04 -0.17
N LEU A 108 0.15 12.80 0.28
CA LEU A 108 -0.78 11.68 0.17
C LEU A 108 -2.08 11.94 0.95
N GLU A 109 -1.98 12.33 2.23
CA GLU A 109 -3.14 12.61 3.08
C GLU A 109 -4.00 13.74 2.47
N LYS A 110 -3.36 14.83 2.04
CA LYS A 110 -4.05 15.96 1.39
C LYS A 110 -4.85 15.54 0.15
N ARG A 111 -4.38 14.54 -0.60
CA ARG A 111 -5.05 14.08 -1.82
C ARG A 111 -6.17 13.07 -1.55
N PHE A 112 -5.96 12.13 -0.63
CA PHE A 112 -6.81 10.94 -0.46
C PHE A 112 -7.66 10.95 0.82
N ASP A 113 -7.34 11.80 1.79
CA ASP A 113 -8.12 12.02 3.02
C ASP A 113 -8.06 13.50 3.45
N PRO A 114 -8.49 14.45 2.58
CA PRO A 114 -8.36 15.89 2.84
C PRO A 114 -9.08 16.36 4.11
N GLU A 115 -10.17 15.68 4.48
CA GLU A 115 -10.95 15.97 5.68
C GLU A 115 -10.49 15.19 6.92
N LYS A 116 -9.48 14.32 6.78
CA LYS A 116 -8.93 13.46 7.85
C LYS A 116 -9.97 12.55 8.52
N LYS A 117 -11.03 12.18 7.80
CA LYS A 117 -12.13 11.35 8.32
C LYS A 117 -11.84 9.87 8.21
N LEU A 118 -10.91 9.48 7.33
CA LEU A 118 -10.57 8.08 7.10
C LEU A 118 -9.42 7.60 7.96
N GLY A 119 -8.65 8.52 8.56
CA GLY A 119 -7.51 8.19 9.41
C GLY A 119 -6.32 7.69 8.60
N LEU A 120 -6.22 8.04 7.31
CA LEU A 120 -5.21 7.52 6.38
C LEU A 120 -3.78 7.67 6.92
N ALA A 121 -3.43 8.83 7.48
CA ALA A 121 -2.09 9.06 8.03
C ALA A 121 -1.74 8.09 9.17
N ALA A 122 -2.68 7.82 10.08
CA ALA A 122 -2.47 6.90 11.20
C ALA A 122 -2.36 5.44 10.74
N ASP A 123 -3.14 5.05 9.72
CA ASP A 123 -3.01 3.73 9.10
C ASP A 123 -1.66 3.57 8.39
N VAL A 124 -1.18 4.60 7.67
CA VAL A 124 0.16 4.61 7.05
C VAL A 124 1.26 4.49 8.10
N ASP A 125 1.15 5.19 9.23
CA ASP A 125 2.12 5.09 10.32
C ASP A 125 2.13 3.69 10.96
N SER A 126 0.96 3.05 11.08
CA SER A 126 0.85 1.66 11.55
C SER A 126 1.52 0.68 10.58
N VAL A 127 1.23 0.82 9.28
CA VAL A 127 1.83 0.03 8.20
C VAL A 127 3.35 0.17 8.18
N LYS A 128 3.86 1.39 8.31
CA LYS A 128 5.30 1.69 8.43
C LYS A 128 5.91 0.98 9.64
N GLY A 129 5.24 1.04 10.80
CA GLY A 129 5.70 0.37 12.02
C GLY A 129 5.84 -1.14 11.84
N VAL A 130 4.95 -1.77 11.08
CA VAL A 130 5.05 -3.20 10.72
C VAL A 130 6.19 -3.46 9.74
N ARG A 131 6.30 -2.67 8.66
CA ARG A 131 7.39 -2.75 7.67
C ARG A 131 8.77 -2.69 8.33
N ASP A 132 8.93 -1.76 9.28
CA ASP A 132 10.23 -1.45 9.91
C ASP A 132 10.70 -2.51 10.92
N LYS A 133 9.84 -3.45 11.34
CA LYS A 133 10.21 -4.52 12.28
C LYS A 133 11.18 -5.53 11.70
N LEU A 134 11.15 -5.75 10.39
CA LEU A 134 12.18 -6.51 9.69
C LEU A 134 13.34 -5.58 9.40
N HIS A 135 14.17 -5.35 10.42
CA HIS A 135 15.47 -4.66 10.30
C HIS A 135 16.41 -5.46 9.41
N GLN A 136 16.23 -5.38 8.08
CA GLN A 136 17.01 -6.12 7.08
C GLN A 136 18.52 -5.83 7.18
N ASP A 137 18.90 -4.74 7.84
CA ASP A 137 20.25 -4.24 8.05
C ASP A 137 20.88 -4.65 9.40
N LYS A 138 20.14 -5.26 10.33
CA LYS A 138 20.63 -5.59 11.68
C LYS A 138 20.68 -7.10 11.93
N LEU A 139 21.88 -7.66 11.83
CA LEU A 139 22.17 -9.03 12.29
C LEU A 139 21.79 -9.16 13.78
N GLY A 140 21.05 -10.21 14.14
CA GLY A 140 20.56 -10.46 15.51
C GLY A 140 19.19 -9.85 15.84
N ALA A 141 18.63 -8.97 15.00
CA ALA A 141 17.31 -8.38 15.26
C ALA A 141 16.15 -9.40 15.19
N ARG A 142 16.37 -10.57 14.58
CA ARG A 142 15.37 -11.64 14.43
C ARG A 142 14.86 -12.19 15.77
N GLU A 143 15.69 -12.19 16.81
CA GLU A 143 15.33 -12.69 18.13
C GLU A 143 14.33 -11.79 18.87
N ASN A 144 14.24 -10.52 18.46
CA ASN A 144 13.38 -9.52 19.08
C ASN A 144 12.16 -9.14 18.21
N ILE A 145 11.88 -9.90 17.15
CA ILE A 145 10.68 -9.66 16.33
C ILE A 145 9.45 -10.04 17.14
N ASP A 146 8.65 -9.03 17.48
CA ASP A 146 7.30 -9.23 18.00
C ASP A 146 6.36 -9.70 16.88
N TRP A 147 6.24 -11.02 16.76
CA TRP A 147 5.39 -11.71 15.78
C TRP A 147 3.90 -11.38 15.95
N HIS A 148 3.44 -10.98 17.14
CA HIS A 148 2.03 -10.63 17.37
C HIS A 148 1.65 -9.31 16.68
N ALA A 149 2.63 -8.46 16.38
CA ALA A 149 2.38 -7.25 15.61
C ALA A 149 2.10 -7.51 14.14
N PHE A 150 2.34 -8.72 13.65
CA PHE A 150 2.00 -9.14 12.29
C PHE A 150 0.61 -9.82 12.22
N SER A 151 -0.22 -9.66 13.24
CA SER A 151 -1.58 -10.22 13.26
C SER A 151 -2.55 -9.45 12.37
N TYR A 152 -3.65 -10.11 12.00
CA TYR A 152 -4.72 -9.53 11.18
C TYR A 152 -5.20 -8.16 11.69
N ASP A 153 -5.44 -8.02 13.00
CA ASP A 153 -5.95 -6.77 13.59
C ASP A 153 -4.89 -5.65 13.63
N ARG A 154 -3.63 -6.01 13.87
CA ARG A 154 -2.52 -5.04 14.08
C ARG A 154 -1.82 -4.66 12.78
N ALA A 155 -1.78 -5.55 11.79
CA ALA A 155 -1.07 -5.38 10.53
C ALA A 155 -2.01 -5.26 9.33
N PHE A 156 -2.79 -6.31 9.04
CA PHE A 156 -3.63 -6.34 7.84
C PHE A 156 -4.74 -5.28 7.88
N THR A 157 -5.45 -5.15 8.99
CA THR A 157 -6.62 -4.25 9.08
C THR A 157 -6.25 -2.78 8.82
N PRO A 158 -5.21 -2.18 9.46
CA PRO A 158 -4.75 -0.84 9.10
C PRO A 158 -4.29 -0.73 7.64
N ALA A 159 -3.57 -1.73 7.13
CA ALA A 159 -3.12 -1.73 5.73
C ALA A 159 -4.29 -1.74 4.74
N ALA A 160 -5.30 -2.58 4.98
CA ALA A 160 -6.50 -2.68 4.17
C ALA A 160 -7.33 -1.39 4.25
N ARG A 161 -7.40 -0.72 5.41
CA ARG A 161 -8.03 0.60 5.53
C ARG A 161 -7.28 1.67 4.75
N ALA A 162 -5.95 1.73 4.85
CA ALA A 162 -5.13 2.64 4.04
C ALA A 162 -5.40 2.46 2.54
N MET A 163 -5.34 1.22 2.05
CA MET A 163 -5.66 0.91 0.65
C MET A 163 -7.07 1.36 0.26
N ARG A 164 -8.09 1.10 1.08
CA ARG A 164 -9.46 1.53 0.81
C ARG A 164 -9.60 3.06 0.76
N SER A 165 -8.88 3.78 1.61
CA SER A 165 -8.84 5.25 1.54
C SER A 165 -8.28 5.73 0.20
N LEU A 166 -7.24 5.09 -0.32
CA LEU A 166 -6.70 5.41 -1.65
C LEU A 166 -7.70 5.08 -2.76
N LEU A 167 -8.30 3.89 -2.73
CA LEU A 167 -9.19 3.37 -3.78
C LEU A 167 -10.51 4.15 -3.93
N ARG A 168 -10.90 4.94 -2.92
CA ARG A 168 -12.07 5.84 -3.02
C ARG A 168 -11.88 6.95 -4.04
N THR A 169 -10.64 7.39 -4.25
CA THR A 169 -10.31 8.36 -5.30
C THR A 169 -10.34 7.64 -6.65
N SER A 170 -11.18 8.14 -7.57
CA SER A 170 -11.41 7.53 -8.88
C SER A 170 -11.90 6.07 -8.78
N ALA A 171 -12.85 5.83 -7.86
CA ALA A 171 -13.38 4.49 -7.56
C ALA A 171 -14.00 3.79 -8.79
N ASP A 172 -14.45 4.56 -9.78
CA ASP A 172 -14.97 4.09 -11.06
C ASP A 172 -13.92 3.39 -11.93
N GLU A 173 -12.65 3.68 -11.69
CA GLU A 173 -11.49 3.13 -12.44
C GLU A 173 -10.84 1.94 -11.73
N VAL A 174 -11.30 1.61 -10.52
CA VAL A 174 -10.85 0.44 -9.76
C VAL A 174 -11.39 -0.83 -10.44
N PRO A 175 -10.58 -1.89 -10.63
CA PRO A 175 -11.06 -3.14 -11.20
C PRO A 175 -12.24 -3.72 -10.41
N LYS A 176 -13.37 -3.96 -11.10
CA LYS A 176 -14.64 -4.37 -10.48
C LYS A 176 -14.56 -5.65 -9.64
N GLU A 177 -13.66 -6.57 -10.02
CA GLU A 177 -13.52 -7.88 -9.39
C GLU A 177 -12.41 -7.93 -8.33
N THR A 178 -11.86 -6.78 -7.92
CA THR A 178 -10.72 -6.75 -6.98
C THR A 178 -11.08 -7.25 -5.58
N ASN A 179 -10.15 -7.98 -4.97
CA ASN A 179 -10.23 -8.37 -3.56
C ASN A 179 -9.73 -7.27 -2.59
N LEU A 180 -9.25 -6.13 -3.08
CA LEU A 180 -8.75 -5.02 -2.23
C LEU A 180 -9.86 -4.16 -1.62
N THR A 181 -11.10 -4.32 -2.09
CA THR A 181 -12.29 -3.67 -1.53
C THR A 181 -13.08 -4.60 -0.61
N ALA A 182 -12.71 -5.88 -0.54
CA ALA A 182 -13.43 -6.88 0.23
C ALA A 182 -13.20 -6.68 1.74
N GLU A 183 -14.30 -6.49 2.48
CA GLU A 183 -14.37 -6.66 3.93
C GLU A 183 -15.68 -7.36 4.29
#